data_AF-A0A1J5IG22-F1
#
_entry.id   AF-A0A1J5IG22-F1
#
_cell.length_a   1.000
_cell.length_b   1.000
_cell.length_c   1.000
_cell.angle_alpha   90.00
_cell.angle_beta   90.00
_cell.angle_gamma   90.00
#
_symmetry.space_group_name_H-M   'P 1'
#
loop_
_entity.id
_entity.type
_entity.pdbx_description
1 polymer ?
#
loop_
_entity_poly.entity_id
_entity_poly.type
_entity_poly.pdbx_seq_one_letter_code
_entity_poly.pdbx_strand_id
1 'polypeptide(L)'
;MALGAHFTIAVDASWDVSELQPLPDSALELAFRGSDITRMTLNRLRRARADVLLIPPVGHVRWSDFSRGHDCVEAGREVLAANLGRIKRRLLVRRVLSLGGWIRPPRPHPPTVGAPVILH
;
A
#
# COMPACT_ATOMS: atom_id res chain seq x y z
N MET A 1 4.64 8.14 11.08
CA MET A 1 5.15 7.13 12.03
C MET A 1 3.98 6.20 12.37
N ALA A 2 4.16 4.89 12.31
CA ALA A 2 3.13 3.94 12.75
C ALA A 2 3.29 3.76 14.26
N LEU A 3 2.47 4.43 15.09
CA LEU A 3 2.13 4.15 16.51
C LEU A 3 3.19 3.42 17.39
N GLY A 4 4.49 3.68 17.24
CA GLY A 4 5.56 2.95 17.94
C GLY A 4 5.91 1.54 17.38
N ALA A 5 5.31 1.11 16.27
CA ALA A 5 5.54 -0.21 15.67
C ALA A 5 6.99 -0.39 15.18
N HIS A 6 7.60 -1.52 15.54
CA HIS A 6 8.98 -1.87 15.18
C HIS A 6 9.08 -2.63 13.85
N PHE A 7 7.96 -3.20 13.42
CA PHE A 7 7.78 -3.88 12.14
C PHE A 7 6.38 -3.57 11.61
N THR A 8 6.26 -3.32 10.32
CA THR A 8 5.01 -2.91 9.69
C THR A 8 4.74 -3.72 8.43
N ILE A 9 3.58 -4.35 8.40
CA ILE A 9 3.01 -4.99 7.21
C ILE A 9 1.89 -4.07 6.72
N ALA A 10 2.02 -3.58 5.49
CA ALA A 10 0.96 -2.84 4.83
C ALA A 10 0.24 -3.76 3.84
N VAL A 11 -1.06 -3.57 3.73
CA VAL A 11 -1.90 -4.20 2.70
C VAL A 11 -2.49 -3.08 1.86
N ASP A 12 -2.30 -3.15 0.54
CA ASP A 12 -2.90 -2.21 -0.39
C ASP A 12 -3.98 -2.93 -1.21
N ALA A 13 -5.23 -2.70 -0.83
CA ALA A 13 -6.42 -3.14 -1.55
C ALA A 13 -7.05 -1.99 -2.34
N SER A 14 -6.24 -1.02 -2.78
CA SER A 14 -6.73 0.07 -3.61
C SER A 14 -7.24 -0.47 -4.95
N TRP A 15 -8.32 0.14 -5.43
CA TRP A 15 -8.85 -0.10 -6.77
C TRP A 15 -7.96 0.57 -7.82
N ASP A 16 -7.93 -0.03 -9.01
CA ASP A 16 -7.07 0.43 -10.09
C ASP A 16 -7.68 1.65 -10.80
N VAL A 17 -6.81 2.57 -11.22
CA VAL A 17 -7.18 3.96 -11.56
C VAL A 17 -7.41 4.14 -13.06
N SER A 18 -7.36 3.05 -13.82
CA SER A 18 -7.73 3.03 -15.24
C SER A 18 -9.14 3.58 -15.53
N GLU A 19 -9.95 3.85 -14.49
CA GLU A 19 -11.26 4.51 -14.56
C GLU A 19 -11.23 6.07 -14.52
N LEU A 20 -10.08 6.76 -14.50
CA LEU A 20 -10.03 8.24 -14.59
C LEU A 20 -10.38 8.82 -15.97
N GLN A 21 -10.87 7.98 -16.89
CA GLN A 21 -11.39 8.34 -18.20
C GLN A 21 -12.86 7.88 -18.27
N PRO A 22 -13.81 8.65 -18.84
CA PRO A 22 -13.69 9.94 -19.56
C PRO A 22 -13.45 11.15 -18.62
N LEU A 23 -13.61 12.40 -19.06
CA LEU A 23 -13.64 13.58 -18.16
C LEU A 23 -14.90 13.53 -17.28
N PRO A 24 -14.87 14.12 -16.06
CA PRO A 24 -16.03 14.09 -15.19
C PRO A 24 -17.15 14.98 -15.74
N ASP A 25 -18.38 14.46 -15.74
CA ASP A 25 -19.57 15.15 -16.27
C ASP A 25 -20.28 15.99 -15.20
N SER A 26 -19.80 15.93 -13.95
CA SER A 26 -20.37 16.66 -12.82
C SER A 26 -19.32 17.15 -11.82
N ALA A 27 -19.65 18.22 -11.09
CA ALA A 27 -18.81 18.73 -10.00
C ALA A 27 -18.60 17.70 -8.88
N LEU A 28 -19.59 16.83 -8.64
CA LEU A 28 -19.49 15.73 -7.68
C LEU A 28 -18.44 14.70 -8.11
N GLU A 29 -18.45 14.32 -9.39
CA GLU A 29 -17.46 13.39 -9.94
C GLU A 29 -16.05 14.00 -9.92
N LEU A 30 -15.92 15.29 -10.23
CA LEU A 30 -14.66 16.01 -10.09
C LEU A 30 -14.12 15.97 -8.64
N ALA A 31 -14.99 16.15 -7.65
CA ALA A 31 -14.62 16.08 -6.24
C ALA A 31 -14.16 14.67 -5.82
N PHE A 32 -14.83 13.62 -6.30
CA PHE A 32 -14.40 12.23 -6.07
C PHE A 32 -13.04 11.96 -6.70
N ARG A 33 -12.79 12.40 -7.94
CA ARG A 33 -11.48 12.26 -8.59
C ARG A 33 -10.36 12.96 -7.83
N GLY A 34 -10.61 14.16 -7.33
CA GLY A 34 -9.62 14.88 -6.50
C GLY A 34 -9.27 14.10 -5.23
N SER A 35 -10.26 13.46 -4.62
CA SER A 35 -10.09 12.59 -3.45
C SER A 35 -9.26 11.35 -3.80
N ASP A 36 -9.52 10.72 -4.95
CA ASP A 36 -8.78 9.55 -5.42
C ASP A 36 -7.32 9.86 -5.74
N ILE A 37 -7.03 10.95 -6.45
CA ILE A 37 -5.65 11.40 -6.75
C ILE A 37 -4.87 11.63 -5.45
N THR A 38 -5.50 12.31 -4.48
CA THR A 38 -4.91 12.56 -3.17
C THR A 38 -4.62 11.24 -2.46
N ARG A 39 -5.59 10.32 -2.45
CA ARG A 39 -5.45 8.99 -1.85
C ARG A 39 -4.32 8.20 -2.50
N MET A 40 -4.22 8.17 -3.82
CA MET A 40 -3.17 7.49 -4.57
C MET A 40 -1.78 8.02 -4.21
N THR A 41 -1.64 9.35 -4.18
CA THR A 41 -0.38 10.01 -3.85
C THR A 41 0.05 9.68 -2.43
N LEU A 42 -0.88 9.74 -1.47
CA LEU A 42 -0.63 9.37 -0.08
C LEU A 42 -0.31 7.87 0.05
N ASN A 43 -1.04 7.00 -0.64
CA ASN A 43 -0.80 5.56 -0.62
C ASN A 43 0.59 5.23 -1.19
N ARG A 44 1.05 5.90 -2.26
CA ARG A 44 2.42 5.76 -2.76
C ARG A 44 3.47 6.06 -1.69
N LEU A 45 3.32 7.16 -0.96
CA LEU A 45 4.24 7.54 0.13
C LEU A 45 4.18 6.57 1.32
N ARG A 46 2.98 6.07 1.66
CA ARG A 46 2.77 5.13 2.77
C ARG A 46 3.30 3.74 2.45
N ARG A 47 3.06 3.24 1.23
CA ARG A 47 3.56 1.95 0.73
C ARG A 47 5.07 1.81 0.86
N ALA A 48 5.80 2.85 0.48
CA ALA A 48 7.26 2.83 0.53
C ALA A 48 7.85 2.86 1.95
N ARG A 49 7.05 3.07 2.99
CA ARG A 49 7.49 3.08 4.40
C ARG A 49 7.21 1.77 5.14
N ALA A 50 6.57 0.79 4.49
CA ALA A 50 6.25 -0.51 5.07
C ALA A 50 7.45 -1.47 4.93
N ASP A 51 7.67 -2.31 5.94
CA ASP A 51 8.71 -3.35 5.88
C ASP A 51 8.32 -4.49 4.95
N VAL A 52 7.01 -4.75 4.86
CA VAL A 52 6.38 -5.63 3.87
C VAL A 52 5.12 -4.98 3.34
N LEU A 53 4.98 -4.97 2.02
CA LEU A 53 3.74 -4.59 1.32
C LEU A 53 3.14 -5.85 0.69
N LEU A 54 1.85 -6.07 0.94
CA LEU A 54 1.00 -7.08 0.30
C LEU A 54 -0.03 -6.37 -0.59
N ILE A 55 -0.23 -6.88 -1.80
CA ILE A 55 -1.20 -6.33 -2.76
C ILE A 55 -2.09 -7.49 -3.22
N PRO A 56 -3.25 -7.70 -2.58
CA PRO A 56 -4.22 -8.69 -3.05
C PRO A 56 -4.81 -8.30 -4.41
N PRO A 57 -5.09 -9.27 -5.31
CA PRO A 57 -5.67 -9.02 -6.62
C PRO A 57 -7.18 -8.73 -6.52
N VAL A 58 -7.54 -7.63 -5.86
CA VAL A 58 -8.94 -7.20 -5.63
C VAL A 58 -9.21 -5.79 -6.14
N GLY A 59 -8.24 -5.18 -6.85
CA GLY A 59 -8.34 -3.81 -7.33
C GLY A 59 -9.46 -3.56 -8.36
N HIS A 60 -10.03 -4.63 -8.91
CA HIS A 60 -11.20 -4.59 -9.80
C HIS A 60 -12.54 -4.65 -9.05
N VAL A 61 -12.54 -4.93 -7.74
CA VAL A 61 -13.75 -4.98 -6.93
C VAL A 61 -14.12 -3.55 -6.52
N ARG A 62 -15.32 -3.10 -6.88
CA ARG A 62 -15.83 -1.81 -6.41
C ARG A 62 -16.06 -1.85 -4.91
N TRP A 63 -15.76 -0.75 -4.23
CA TRP A 63 -15.94 -0.63 -2.78
C TRP A 63 -17.39 -0.86 -2.33
N SER A 64 -18.36 -0.62 -3.21
CA SER A 64 -19.79 -0.79 -2.97
C SER A 64 -20.33 -2.19 -3.29
N ASP A 65 -19.51 -3.09 -3.83
CA ASP A 65 -19.93 -4.46 -4.15
C ASP A 65 -19.72 -5.39 -2.95
N PHE A 66 -20.68 -5.38 -2.03
CA PHE A 66 -20.63 -6.20 -0.81
C PHE A 66 -20.81 -7.69 -1.06
N SER A 67 -21.26 -8.10 -2.25
CA SER A 67 -21.47 -9.51 -2.60
C SER A 67 -20.15 -10.28 -2.71
N ARG A 68 -19.06 -9.58 -3.05
CA ARG A 68 -17.72 -10.15 -3.27
C ARG A 68 -16.83 -10.16 -2.04
N GLY A 69 -17.40 -9.96 -0.85
CA GLY A 69 -16.64 -9.92 0.40
C GLY A 69 -15.83 -11.20 0.65
N HIS A 70 -16.39 -12.37 0.32
CA HIS A 70 -15.71 -13.64 0.45
C HIS A 70 -14.48 -13.74 -0.46
N ASP A 71 -14.61 -13.37 -1.74
CA ASP A 71 -13.50 -13.34 -2.70
C ASP A 71 -12.35 -12.47 -2.21
N CYS A 72 -12.67 -11.30 -1.64
CA CYS A 72 -11.68 -10.37 -1.12
C CYS A 72 -10.88 -10.96 0.05
N VAL A 73 -11.54 -11.70 0.94
CA VAL A 73 -10.89 -12.37 2.08
C VAL A 73 -9.95 -13.46 1.59
N GLU A 74 -10.41 -14.30 0.65
CA GLU A 74 -9.58 -15.39 0.13
C GLU A 74 -8.40 -14.89 -0.70
N ALA A 75 -8.59 -13.86 -1.54
CA ALA A 75 -7.48 -13.19 -2.23
C ALA A 75 -6.43 -12.64 -1.24
N GLY A 76 -6.88 -12.10 -0.10
CA GLY A 76 -6.00 -11.69 0.99
C GLY A 76 -5.23 -12.87 1.62
N ARG A 77 -5.90 -13.99 1.85
CA ARG A 77 -5.31 -15.20 2.43
C ARG A 77 -4.25 -15.80 1.50
N GLU A 78 -4.53 -15.90 0.21
CA GLU A 78 -3.61 -16.42 -0.80
C GLU A 78 -2.32 -15.59 -0.86
N VAL A 79 -2.44 -14.26 -0.92
CA VAL A 79 -1.27 -13.37 -0.94
C VAL A 79 -0.47 -13.45 0.36
N LEU A 80 -1.13 -13.56 1.50
CA LEU A 80 -0.45 -13.77 2.78
C LEU A 80 0.32 -15.09 2.80
N ALA A 81 -0.33 -16.18 2.41
CA ALA A 81 0.26 -17.52 2.37
C ALA A 81 1.50 -17.56 1.46
N ALA A 82 1.39 -17.00 0.25
CA ALA A 82 2.50 -16.90 -0.70
C ALA A 82 3.69 -16.07 -0.17
N ASN A 83 3.44 -15.09 0.71
CA ASN A 83 4.47 -14.19 1.23
C ASN A 83 4.93 -14.52 2.66
N LEU A 84 4.39 -15.56 3.29
CA LEU A 84 4.63 -15.86 4.71
C LEU A 84 6.12 -16.05 5.02
N GLY A 85 6.85 -16.76 4.16
CA GLY A 85 8.30 -16.95 4.30
C GLY A 85 9.08 -15.63 4.21
N ARG A 86 8.69 -14.73 3.29
CA ARG A 86 9.29 -13.39 3.15
C ARG A 86 9.02 -12.54 4.39
N ILE A 87 7.80 -12.59 4.93
CA ILE A 87 7.42 -11.88 6.17
C ILE A 87 8.26 -12.35 7.34
N LYS A 88 8.34 -13.67 7.58
CA LYS A 88 9.12 -14.26 8.68
C LYS A 88 10.59 -13.85 8.61
N ARG A 89 11.20 -13.93 7.42
CA ARG A 89 12.59 -13.50 7.20
C ARG A 89 12.81 -12.02 7.49
N ARG A 90 11.95 -11.14 6.98
CA ARG A 90 12.03 -9.69 7.21
C ARG A 90 11.85 -9.34 8.69
N LEU A 91 10.94 -10.04 9.38
CA LEU A 91 10.70 -9.89 10.82
C LEU A 91 11.94 -10.28 11.64
N LEU A 92 12.57 -11.42 11.33
CA LEU A 92 13.80 -11.87 12.00
C LEU A 92 14.93 -10.85 11.85
N VAL A 93 15.21 -10.42 10.62
CA VAL A 93 16.23 -9.39 10.35
C VAL A 93 15.92 -8.12 11.16
N ARG A 94 14.65 -7.68 11.18
CA ARG A 94 14.27 -6.48 11.92
C ARG A 94 14.45 -6.64 13.42
N ARG A 95 14.11 -7.80 13.99
CA ARG A 95 14.29 -8.11 15.41
C ARG A 95 15.76 -8.00 15.82
N VAL A 96 16.67 -8.55 15.00
CA VAL A 96 18.12 -8.45 15.22
C VAL A 96 18.59 -7.00 15.13
N LEU A 97 18.26 -6.28 14.05
CA LEU A 97 18.68 -4.89 13.86
C LEU A 97 18.12 -3.92 14.90
N SER A 98 16.96 -4.25 15.48
CA SER A 98 16.36 -3.45 16.56
C SER A 98 16.91 -3.78 17.95
N LEU A 99 17.85 -4.72 18.07
CA LEU A 99 18.30 -5.31 19.36
C LEU A 99 17.09 -5.71 20.22
N GLY A 100 16.14 -6.45 19.64
CA GLY A 100 14.92 -6.84 20.33
C GLY A 100 13.97 -5.69 20.69
N GLY A 101 14.16 -4.50 20.11
CA GLY A 101 13.32 -3.32 20.31
C GLY A 101 13.96 -2.19 21.11
N TRP A 102 15.21 -2.36 21.54
CA TRP A 102 15.96 -1.35 22.26
C TRP A 102 16.40 -0.18 21.36
N ILE A 103 16.57 -0.44 20.05
CA ILE A 103 16.94 0.57 19.07
C ILE A 103 15.98 0.53 17.88
N ARG A 104 15.73 1.70 17.28
CA ARG A 104 14.91 1.84 16.07
C ARG A 104 15.80 2.16 14.88
N PRO A 105 16.29 1.16 14.14
CA PRO A 105 17.06 1.42 12.94
C PRO A 105 16.22 2.23 11.94
N PRO A 106 16.84 3.18 11.21
CA PRO A 106 16.15 3.99 10.22
C PRO A 106 15.44 3.08 9.22
N ARG A 107 14.19 3.41 8.89
CA ARG A 107 13.49 2.73 7.81
C ARG A 107 14.10 3.20 6.48
N PRO A 108 14.29 2.31 5.49
CA PRO A 108 14.65 2.77 4.15
C PRO A 108 13.63 3.83 3.73
N HIS A 109 14.13 5.03 3.40
CA HIS A 109 13.28 6.08 2.88
C HIS A 109 12.83 5.66 1.48
N PRO A 110 11.57 5.92 1.07
CA PRO A 110 11.24 5.90 -0.35
C PRO A 110 12.31 6.66 -1.13
N PRO A 111 12.69 6.24 -2.36
CA PRO A 111 13.39 7.16 -3.25
C PRO A 111 12.60 8.47 -3.31
N THR A 112 13.31 9.60 -3.19
CA THR A 112 12.72 10.93 -3.25
C THR A 112 11.92 11.05 -4.55
N VAL A 113 10.60 11.22 -4.42
CA VAL A 113 9.76 11.59 -5.55
C VAL A 113 10.07 13.06 -5.83
N GLY A 114 10.97 13.33 -6.79
CA GLY A 114 11.32 14.70 -7.14
C GLY A 114 12.69 14.95 -7.78
N ALA A 115 13.48 13.95 -8.18
CA ALA A 115 14.51 14.24 -9.18
C ALA A 115 13.80 14.51 -10.52
N PRO A 116 13.91 15.71 -11.11
CA PRO A 116 13.39 15.94 -12.44
C PRO A 116 14.10 14.95 -13.38
N VAL A 117 13.31 14.15 -14.09
CA VAL A 117 13.82 13.42 -15.26
C VAL A 117 14.08 14.49 -16.30
N ILE A 118 15.32 15.00 -16.34
CA ILE A 118 15.80 15.81 -17.46
C ILE A 118 15.87 14.85 -18.65
N LEU A 119 14.84 14.88 -19.48
CA LEU A 119 14.90 14.30 -20.82
C LEU A 119 15.85 15.19 -21.62
N HIS A 120 17.02 14.63 -21.95
CA HIS A 120 17.90 15.15 -22.99
C HIS A 120 17.35 14.78 -24.36
#